data_AF-A0A077CZI8-F1
#
_entry.id   AF-A0A077CZI8-F1
#
_cell.length_a   1.000
_cell.length_b   1.000
_cell.length_c   1.000
_cell.angle_alpha   90.00
_cell.angle_beta   90.00
_cell.angle_gamma   90.00
#
_symmetry.space_group_name_H-M   'P 1'
#
loop_
_entity.id
_entity.type
_entity.pdbx_description
1 polymer ?
#
loop_
_entity_poly.entity_id
_entity_poly.type
_entity_poly.pdbx_seq_one_letter_code
_entity_poly.pdbx_strand_id
1 'polypeptide(L)'
;GLFRVLFRKLTKDIYRYMQRCVETNKDFNLNLAVKPSIITNGLRYSLATGNWGEQKKAMSSRAGVSQVLNRYTYSSTLSHLRRTNTPIGRDGKLAKPRQLHNTHWGLVCPAETPEGQACGLVKNLSLMSCISVGTPSDMILDYLDEWGMEPLEEYVPSDAEHSTKIFVNGVWVGTHRIPADLVRNIKDLRRRGDISPEVSIIRNIREKEFKLFTDAGRVYRPLFIIDDDPDSETKGELKLTKSHIEKLQAAQDETGAFDMDVDEADDDNIYGWSSLVKNGVVEYVDAEEEETIMIAMAPEDLTGGRIGVDEQRNMEMDRDPGLRIKPAINPSTHTFTHCEIHPSMILGVAASIIPFPDHNQSPRNTYQSAMGKQAMGVYATNYNVRMDTMSNILYYPQKPLAKTQAMEYLKFRELPAGQNAIVAIACYSGYNQEDSMIMNQSSIDRGLFRSLFYRSYTDQERRVGMSVVEEFEKPLRSNTLRLKHGTYEKLDEDGLIAPGVRVSGEDIIIGKTTPIQPDTEELGQRTKFHTKRDASTPLRSTESGIVDQVLLTTNHDGVKFVKVRMRTTKVPQIGDKFASRHGQKGT
;
A
#
# COMPACT_ATOMS: atom_id res chain seq x y z
N GLY A 1 0.65 4.43 20.82
CA GLY A 1 0.20 5.17 19.62
C GLY A 1 0.26 6.68 19.82
N LEU A 2 0.24 7.43 18.72
CA LEU A 2 0.29 8.91 18.67
C LEU A 2 -0.80 9.57 19.52
N PHE A 3 -2.04 9.07 19.41
CA PHE A 3 -3.17 9.56 20.20
C PHE A 3 -2.91 9.50 21.70
N ARG A 4 -2.37 8.38 22.22
CA ARG A 4 -2.03 8.22 23.65
C ARG A 4 -1.06 9.31 24.15
N VAL A 5 -0.10 9.71 23.33
CA VAL A 5 0.87 10.78 23.67
C VAL A 5 0.18 12.14 23.75
N LEU A 6 -0.63 12.47 22.73
CA LEU A 6 -1.39 13.72 22.68
C LEU A 6 -2.44 13.79 23.80
N PHE A 7 -3.09 12.67 24.09
CA PHE A 7 -4.08 12.56 25.16
C PHE A 7 -3.46 12.71 26.54
N ARG A 8 -2.31 12.05 26.81
CA ARG A 8 -1.56 12.28 28.06
C ARG A 8 -1.13 13.74 28.24
N LYS A 9 -0.76 14.41 27.14
CA LYS A 9 -0.43 15.84 27.16
C LYS A 9 -1.67 16.67 27.53
N LEU A 10 -2.81 16.37 26.93
CA LEU A 10 -4.09 17.01 27.27
C LEU A 10 -4.43 16.80 28.77
N THR A 11 -4.33 15.58 29.29
CA THR A 11 -4.57 15.30 30.72
C THR A 11 -3.62 16.09 31.64
N LYS A 12 -2.33 16.19 31.28
CA LYS A 12 -1.35 16.98 32.05
C LYS A 12 -1.66 18.49 32.02
N ASP A 13 -2.18 19.00 30.92
CA ASP A 13 -2.55 20.42 30.79
C ASP A 13 -3.82 20.72 31.60
N ILE A 14 -4.81 19.81 31.59
CA ILE A 14 -6.02 19.90 32.43
C ILE A 14 -5.63 19.85 33.92
N TYR A 15 -4.74 18.94 34.30
CA TYR A 15 -4.24 18.85 35.68
C TYR A 15 -3.56 20.15 36.14
N ARG A 16 -2.70 20.75 35.31
CA ARG A 16 -2.07 22.04 35.62
C ARG A 16 -3.06 23.19 35.74
N TYR A 17 -4.12 23.18 34.94
CA TYR A 17 -5.19 24.18 35.06
C TYR A 17 -5.98 23.99 36.36
N MET A 18 -6.33 22.76 36.70
CA MET A 18 -6.99 22.41 37.96
C MET A 18 -6.16 22.86 39.18
N GLN A 19 -4.86 22.61 39.18
CA GLN A 19 -3.97 23.05 40.25
C GLN A 19 -4.00 24.58 40.44
N ARG A 20 -3.98 25.35 39.35
CA ARG A 20 -4.08 26.82 39.41
C ARG A 20 -5.44 27.30 39.92
N CYS A 21 -6.53 26.63 39.56
CA CYS A 21 -7.86 26.94 40.09
C CYS A 21 -7.90 26.76 41.61
N VAL A 22 -7.32 25.66 42.10
CA VAL A 22 -7.21 25.39 43.55
C VAL A 22 -6.34 26.43 44.25
N GLU A 23 -5.14 26.74 43.72
CA GLU A 23 -4.23 27.74 44.30
C GLU A 23 -4.83 29.15 44.33
N THR A 24 -5.69 29.49 43.36
CA THR A 24 -6.32 30.82 43.26
C THR A 24 -7.75 30.85 43.82
N ASN A 25 -8.21 29.75 44.43
CA ASN A 25 -9.56 29.57 44.96
C ASN A 25 -10.67 29.94 43.95
N LYS A 26 -10.48 29.56 42.69
CA LYS A 26 -11.41 29.77 41.57
C LYS A 26 -12.10 28.46 41.21
N ASP A 27 -13.36 28.55 40.81
CA ASP A 27 -14.12 27.40 40.31
C ASP A 27 -13.48 26.81 39.05
N PHE A 28 -13.48 25.48 38.97
CA PHE A 28 -12.97 24.76 37.82
C PHE A 28 -13.98 24.77 36.68
N ASN A 29 -13.63 25.38 35.56
CA ASN A 29 -14.44 25.35 34.34
C ASN A 29 -13.83 24.40 33.29
N LEU A 30 -14.56 23.33 32.97
CA LEU A 30 -14.13 22.30 32.02
C LEU A 30 -13.87 22.87 30.61
N ASN A 31 -14.71 23.79 30.14
CA ASN A 31 -14.59 24.36 28.79
C ASN A 31 -13.33 25.22 28.63
N LEU A 32 -12.86 25.83 29.72
CA LEU A 32 -11.60 26.60 29.72
C LEU A 32 -10.39 25.68 29.87
N ALA A 33 -10.56 24.53 30.54
CA ALA A 33 -9.50 23.56 30.78
C ALA A 33 -9.16 22.75 29.52
N VAL A 34 -10.19 22.27 28.80
CA VAL A 34 -10.03 21.38 27.65
C VAL A 34 -9.71 22.20 26.40
N LYS A 35 -8.54 21.98 25.81
CA LYS A 35 -8.10 22.64 24.57
C LYS A 35 -8.10 21.66 23.38
N PRO A 36 -9.12 21.68 22.50
CA PRO A 36 -9.21 20.75 21.36
C PRO A 36 -8.06 20.86 20.36
N SER A 37 -7.42 22.03 20.30
CA SER A 37 -6.30 22.31 19.41
C SER A 37 -5.08 21.44 19.66
N ILE A 38 -4.90 20.90 20.88
CA ILE A 38 -3.77 20.04 21.23
C ILE A 38 -3.78 18.76 20.40
N ILE A 39 -4.93 18.09 20.34
CA ILE A 39 -5.07 16.84 19.59
C ILE A 39 -5.20 17.15 18.09
N THR A 40 -6.07 18.10 17.72
CA THR A 40 -6.35 18.42 16.32
C THR A 40 -5.10 18.86 15.56
N ASN A 41 -4.37 19.87 16.09
CA ASN A 41 -3.15 20.36 15.43
C ASN A 41 -2.00 19.36 15.57
N GLY A 42 -1.96 18.59 16.65
CA GLY A 42 -0.99 17.52 16.85
C GLY A 42 -1.09 16.45 15.77
N LEU A 43 -2.30 15.91 15.55
CA LEU A 43 -2.57 14.91 14.52
C LEU A 43 -2.34 15.46 13.12
N ARG A 44 -2.88 16.65 12.81
CA ARG A 44 -2.70 17.29 11.49
C ARG A 44 -1.23 17.48 11.15
N TYR A 45 -0.43 17.96 12.09
CA TYR A 45 1.01 18.14 11.90
C TYR A 45 1.75 16.81 11.68
N SER A 46 1.53 15.83 12.56
CA SER A 46 2.24 14.55 12.49
C SER A 46 1.92 13.76 11.23
N LEU A 47 0.65 13.78 10.78
CA LEU A 47 0.23 13.15 9.52
C LEU A 47 0.74 13.90 8.29
N ALA A 48 0.73 15.24 8.30
CA ALA A 48 1.20 16.04 7.16
C ALA A 48 2.72 15.99 6.97
N THR A 49 3.48 16.01 8.06
CA THR A 49 4.96 16.02 8.02
C THR A 49 5.57 14.62 8.02
N GLY A 50 4.82 13.61 8.44
CA GLY A 50 5.35 12.26 8.66
C GLY A 50 6.26 12.13 9.87
N ASN A 51 6.30 13.13 10.75
CA ASN A 51 7.04 13.11 12.01
C ASN A 51 6.16 12.63 13.16
N TRP A 52 6.43 11.42 13.63
CA TRP A 52 5.69 10.80 14.72
C TRP A 52 6.39 11.08 16.05
N GLY A 53 5.95 12.11 16.77
CA GLY A 53 6.53 12.54 18.04
C GLY A 53 6.08 13.93 18.51
N GLU A 54 6.66 14.42 19.60
CA GLU A 54 6.40 15.79 20.07
C GLU A 54 7.02 16.82 19.12
N GLN A 55 6.20 17.78 18.67
CA GLN A 55 6.59 18.87 17.75
C GLN A 55 7.85 19.64 18.18
N LYS A 56 8.07 19.80 19.50
CA LYS A 56 9.21 20.54 20.06
C LYS A 56 10.53 19.78 20.05
N LYS A 57 10.49 18.44 19.85
CA LYS A 57 11.67 17.56 19.84
C LYS A 57 11.71 16.73 18.56
N ALA A 58 11.74 17.42 17.41
CA ALA A 58 11.71 16.78 16.09
C ALA A 58 12.86 15.78 15.85
N MET A 59 14.04 15.98 16.48
CA MET A 59 15.21 15.11 16.28
C MET A 59 15.04 13.68 16.81
N SER A 60 14.13 13.40 17.74
CA SER A 60 13.87 12.02 18.20
C SER A 60 12.61 11.40 17.56
N SER A 61 11.99 12.09 16.61
CA SER A 61 10.75 11.63 15.97
C SER A 61 11.04 10.62 14.87
N ARG A 62 10.19 9.59 14.76
CA ARG A 62 10.26 8.63 13.65
C ARG A 62 9.74 9.33 12.40
N ALA A 63 10.64 9.68 11.49
CA ALA A 63 10.31 10.29 10.21
C ALA A 63 9.91 9.24 9.16
N GLY A 64 9.07 9.63 8.21
CA GLY A 64 8.78 8.84 7.01
C GLY A 64 7.70 7.78 7.16
N VAL A 65 6.94 7.79 8.26
CA VAL A 65 5.77 6.91 8.47
C VAL A 65 4.58 7.37 7.63
N SER A 66 4.35 8.69 7.54
CA SER A 66 3.37 9.25 6.58
C SER A 66 4.08 9.71 5.32
N GLN A 67 3.48 9.44 4.17
CA GLN A 67 4.00 9.82 2.85
C GLN A 67 2.83 10.27 1.95
N VAL A 68 3.11 11.16 1.01
CA VAL A 68 2.13 11.55 -0.02
C VAL A 68 1.90 10.36 -0.95
N LEU A 69 0.64 9.99 -1.13
CA LEU A 69 0.23 8.86 -1.97
C LEU A 69 0.73 9.02 -3.40
N ASN A 70 1.42 8.01 -3.92
CA ASN A 70 1.98 8.01 -5.27
C ASN A 70 0.95 7.56 -6.31
N ARG A 71 0.50 8.51 -7.14
CA ARG A 71 -0.62 8.34 -8.10
C ARG A 71 -0.20 8.50 -9.57
N TYR A 72 0.91 7.88 -9.97
CA TYR A 72 1.27 7.84 -11.40
C TYR A 72 0.39 6.86 -12.17
N THR A 73 0.13 5.68 -11.61
CA THR A 73 -0.75 4.66 -12.17
C THR A 73 -1.65 4.06 -11.08
N TYR A 74 -2.69 3.34 -11.51
CA TYR A 74 -3.55 2.61 -10.57
C TYR A 74 -2.73 1.58 -9.76
N SER A 75 -1.89 0.80 -10.44
CA SER A 75 -1.01 -0.19 -9.79
C SER A 75 0.05 0.44 -8.88
N SER A 76 0.58 1.65 -9.20
CA SER A 76 1.51 2.34 -8.30
C SER A 76 0.84 2.74 -6.99
N THR A 77 -0.44 3.10 -7.06
CA THR A 77 -1.24 3.50 -5.91
C THR A 77 -1.45 2.30 -4.97
N LEU A 78 -1.88 1.16 -5.52
CA LEU A 78 -2.06 -0.09 -4.77
C LEU A 78 -0.74 -0.59 -4.15
N SER A 79 0.34 -0.58 -4.92
CA SER A 79 1.68 -0.91 -4.43
C SER A 79 2.13 0.00 -3.29
N HIS A 80 1.78 1.29 -3.32
CA HIS A 80 2.15 2.22 -2.25
C HIS A 80 1.41 1.94 -0.94
N LEU A 81 0.15 1.49 -1.01
CA LEU A 81 -0.64 1.10 0.16
C LEU A 81 -0.10 -0.17 0.84
N ARG A 82 0.45 -1.11 0.08
CA ARG A 82 1.03 -2.38 0.59
C ARG A 82 2.49 -2.28 1.03
N ARG A 83 3.05 -1.07 1.10
CA ARG A 83 4.46 -0.84 1.41
C ARG A 83 4.73 -0.88 2.91
N THR A 84 5.75 -1.63 3.32
CA THR A 84 6.31 -1.63 4.68
C THR A 84 7.72 -1.06 4.68
N ASN A 85 8.07 -0.31 5.73
CA ASN A 85 9.38 0.33 5.87
C ASN A 85 10.04 -0.10 7.17
N THR A 86 11.22 -0.71 7.06
CA THR A 86 12.03 -1.10 8.22
C THR A 86 12.63 0.16 8.87
N PRO A 87 12.53 0.34 10.21
CA PRO A 87 12.93 1.57 10.91
C PRO A 87 14.46 1.71 11.10
N ILE A 88 15.24 1.25 10.12
CA ILE A 88 16.71 1.29 10.14
C ILE A 88 17.17 2.50 9.28
N GLY A 89 18.18 3.21 9.78
CA GLY A 89 18.81 4.32 9.04
C GLY A 89 19.33 3.83 7.69
N ARG A 90 19.05 4.59 6.63
CA ARG A 90 19.43 4.22 5.25
C ARG A 90 20.94 4.22 5.02
N ASP A 91 21.69 4.92 5.88
CA ASP A 91 23.14 5.07 5.81
C ASP A 91 23.90 3.78 6.24
N GLY A 92 23.22 2.88 6.96
CA GLY A 92 23.80 1.61 7.38
C GLY A 92 23.91 0.61 6.22
N LYS A 93 25.14 0.22 5.86
CA LYS A 93 25.45 -0.88 4.93
C LYS A 93 25.30 -2.27 5.58
N LEU A 94 24.29 -2.47 6.41
CA LEU A 94 24.02 -3.77 7.03
C LEU A 94 23.35 -4.69 6.01
N ALA A 95 24.03 -5.78 5.64
CA ALA A 95 23.53 -6.73 4.64
C ALA A 95 22.36 -7.59 5.16
N LYS A 96 22.46 -8.09 6.40
CA LYS A 96 21.50 -9.05 6.99
C LYS A 96 20.01 -8.61 6.90
N PRO A 97 19.61 -7.40 7.33
CA PRO A 97 18.20 -7.00 7.25
C PRO A 97 17.70 -6.73 5.81
N ARG A 98 18.62 -6.61 4.85
CA ARG A 98 18.32 -6.31 3.44
C ARG A 98 18.23 -7.56 2.59
N GLN A 99 18.90 -8.64 3.00
CA GLN A 99 18.85 -9.92 2.31
C GLN A 99 17.45 -10.52 2.41
N LEU A 100 17.02 -11.18 1.33
CA LEU A 100 15.78 -11.94 1.33
C LEU A 100 15.97 -13.15 2.25
N HIS A 101 15.14 -13.25 3.28
CA HIS A 101 15.08 -14.38 4.20
C HIS A 101 14.01 -15.38 3.73
N ASN A 102 14.18 -16.66 4.03
CA ASN A 102 13.22 -17.72 3.71
C ASN A 102 11.85 -17.48 4.36
N THR A 103 11.80 -16.95 5.57
CA THR A 103 10.54 -16.58 6.27
C THR A 103 9.76 -15.45 5.60
N HIS A 104 10.28 -14.83 4.53
CA HIS A 104 9.50 -13.87 3.75
C HIS A 104 8.55 -14.55 2.75
N TRP A 105 8.74 -15.83 2.46
CA TRP A 105 7.95 -16.57 1.49
C TRP A 105 6.46 -16.50 1.85
N GLY A 106 5.60 -16.23 0.87
CA GLY A 106 4.15 -16.09 1.10
C GLY A 106 3.71 -14.77 1.74
N LEU A 107 4.56 -14.11 2.54
CA LEU A 107 4.20 -12.89 3.28
C LEU A 107 4.60 -11.60 2.54
N VAL A 108 5.78 -11.59 1.94
CA VAL A 108 6.35 -10.42 1.28
C VAL A 108 6.79 -10.78 -0.13
N CYS A 109 6.56 -9.86 -1.06
CA CYS A 109 7.01 -10.03 -2.43
C CYS A 109 8.54 -10.12 -2.51
N PRO A 110 9.12 -11.17 -3.14
CA PRO A 110 10.57 -11.33 -3.23
C PRO A 110 11.24 -10.35 -4.20
N ALA A 111 10.51 -9.86 -5.20
CA ALA A 111 11.05 -9.00 -6.26
C ALA A 111 10.77 -7.51 -6.04
N GLU A 112 9.74 -7.15 -5.28
CA GLU A 112 9.27 -5.77 -5.21
C GLU A 112 9.97 -4.96 -4.11
N THR A 113 11.22 -4.56 -4.40
CA THR A 113 12.02 -3.65 -3.58
C THR A 113 12.58 -2.50 -4.42
N PRO A 114 12.72 -1.27 -3.89
CA PRO A 114 13.43 -0.19 -4.57
C PRO A 114 14.91 -0.53 -4.78
N GLU A 115 15.51 0.06 -5.80
CA GLU A 115 16.95 0.04 -6.04
C GLU A 115 17.71 0.99 -5.09
N GLY A 116 19.00 0.73 -4.88
CA GLY A 116 19.90 1.60 -4.12
C GLY A 116 19.76 1.51 -2.60
N GLN A 117 19.80 2.65 -1.90
CA GLN A 117 19.93 2.73 -0.44
C GLN A 117 18.74 2.13 0.33
N ALA A 118 17.57 2.03 -0.29
CA ALA A 118 16.37 1.46 0.32
C ALA A 118 16.17 -0.04 0.01
N CYS A 119 17.10 -0.66 -0.73
CA CYS A 119 17.02 -2.07 -1.10
C CYS A 119 16.90 -2.97 0.14
N GLY A 120 15.86 -3.80 0.16
CA GLY A 120 15.55 -4.74 1.24
C GLY A 120 14.96 -4.11 2.51
N LEU A 121 15.02 -2.77 2.65
CA LEU A 121 14.41 -2.04 3.78
C LEU A 121 12.95 -1.66 3.50
N VAL A 122 12.64 -1.40 2.24
CA VAL A 122 11.28 -1.16 1.78
C VAL A 122 10.77 -2.42 1.12
N LYS A 123 9.79 -3.04 1.77
CA LYS A 123 9.17 -4.29 1.35
C LYS A 123 7.73 -4.03 0.93
N ASN A 124 7.15 -4.94 0.14
CA ASN A 124 5.74 -4.86 -0.24
C ASN A 124 5.08 -6.20 0.09
N LEU A 125 3.91 -6.13 0.73
CA LEU A 125 3.11 -7.30 1.06
C LEU A 125 2.77 -8.09 -0.20
N SER A 126 2.76 -9.42 -0.09
CA SER A 126 2.25 -10.33 -1.13
C SER A 126 0.76 -10.07 -1.41
N LEU A 127 0.15 -10.71 -2.41
CA LEU A 127 -1.27 -10.48 -2.74
C LEU A 127 -2.21 -10.97 -1.62
N MET A 128 -1.96 -12.16 -1.06
CA MET A 128 -2.81 -12.79 -0.04
C MET A 128 -2.36 -12.56 1.41
N SER A 129 -1.31 -11.77 1.64
CA SER A 129 -0.92 -11.44 3.01
C SER A 129 -1.92 -10.49 3.65
N CYS A 130 -2.23 -10.78 4.90
CA CYS A 130 -3.07 -10.01 5.79
C CYS A 130 -2.30 -9.69 7.08
N ILE A 131 -2.74 -8.66 7.79
CA ILE A 131 -2.11 -8.19 9.04
C ILE A 131 -3.12 -8.35 10.17
N SER A 132 -2.70 -8.97 11.28
CA SER A 132 -3.57 -9.13 12.45
C SER A 132 -3.96 -7.79 13.06
N VAL A 133 -5.26 -7.63 13.32
CA VAL A 133 -5.81 -6.48 14.03
C VAL A 133 -5.69 -6.65 15.55
N GLY A 134 -5.59 -7.91 16.00
CA GLY A 134 -5.46 -8.29 17.40
C GLY A 134 -6.81 -8.64 18.00
N THR A 135 -6.83 -9.68 18.84
CA THR A 135 -8.02 -10.20 19.51
C THR A 135 -7.78 -10.21 21.03
N PRO A 136 -8.80 -9.94 21.87
CA PRO A 136 -8.67 -10.10 23.32
C PRO A 136 -8.24 -11.53 23.70
N SER A 137 -7.30 -11.65 24.64
CA SER A 137 -6.79 -12.95 25.10
C SER A 137 -7.63 -13.60 26.20
N ASP A 138 -8.56 -12.86 26.82
CA ASP A 138 -9.28 -13.30 28.02
C ASP A 138 -10.06 -14.60 27.77
N MET A 139 -10.78 -14.70 26.65
CA MET A 139 -11.53 -15.91 26.27
C MET A 139 -10.63 -17.15 26.11
N ILE A 140 -9.38 -16.95 25.68
CA ILE A 140 -8.43 -18.05 25.52
C ILE A 140 -7.88 -18.48 26.88
N LEU A 141 -7.67 -17.54 27.80
CA LEU A 141 -7.24 -17.85 29.17
C LEU A 141 -8.31 -18.63 29.91
N ASP A 142 -9.56 -18.16 29.87
CA ASP A 142 -10.70 -18.85 30.49
C ASP A 142 -10.84 -20.28 29.95
N TYR A 143 -10.70 -20.46 28.63
CA TYR A 143 -10.75 -21.77 27.99
C TYR A 143 -9.60 -22.69 28.43
N LEU A 144 -8.37 -22.16 28.57
CA LEU A 144 -7.21 -22.94 29.01
C LEU A 144 -7.39 -23.42 30.46
N ASP A 145 -7.91 -22.56 31.33
CA ASP A 145 -8.20 -22.89 32.74
C ASP A 145 -9.27 -23.99 32.84
N GLU A 146 -10.34 -23.90 32.05
CA GLU A 146 -11.40 -24.92 32.00
C GLU A 146 -10.92 -26.27 31.47
N TRP A 147 -9.96 -26.28 30.53
CA TRP A 147 -9.42 -27.49 29.90
C TRP A 147 -8.23 -28.12 30.62
N GLY A 148 -8.09 -27.89 31.92
CA GLY A 148 -7.14 -28.63 32.76
C GLY A 148 -5.70 -28.16 32.63
N MET A 149 -5.48 -26.88 32.30
CA MET A 149 -4.20 -26.23 32.52
C MET A 149 -3.95 -26.13 34.03
N GLU A 150 -2.76 -26.57 34.48
CA GLU A 150 -2.29 -26.34 35.84
C GLU A 150 -1.74 -24.90 35.92
N PRO A 151 -2.28 -24.03 36.80
CA PRO A 151 -1.82 -22.66 36.92
C PRO A 151 -0.36 -22.61 37.37
N LEU A 152 0.37 -21.59 36.90
CA LEU A 152 1.78 -21.42 37.22
C LEU A 152 2.07 -21.41 38.73
N GLU A 153 1.12 -20.96 39.55
CA GLU A 153 1.24 -20.91 41.01
C GLU A 153 1.34 -22.31 41.65
N GLU A 154 0.76 -23.32 41.01
CA GLU A 154 0.74 -24.71 41.48
C GLU A 154 1.87 -25.55 40.87
N TYR A 155 2.72 -24.94 40.02
CA TYR A 155 3.79 -25.64 39.32
C TYR A 155 4.91 -26.07 40.27
N VAL A 156 5.13 -27.39 40.36
CA VAL A 156 6.26 -27.99 41.08
C VAL A 156 7.28 -28.53 40.07
N PRO A 157 8.50 -27.96 39.98
CA PRO A 157 9.51 -28.39 39.00
C PRO A 157 9.88 -29.87 39.06
N SER A 158 9.78 -30.50 40.23
CA SER A 158 10.13 -31.90 40.46
C SER A 158 9.10 -32.88 39.88
N ASP A 159 7.82 -32.51 39.83
CA ASP A 159 6.72 -33.39 39.39
C ASP A 159 6.39 -33.20 37.90
N ALA A 160 7.02 -32.24 37.24
CA ALA A 160 6.59 -31.70 35.96
C ALA A 160 7.51 -32.05 34.77
N GLU A 161 8.31 -33.11 34.86
CA GLU A 161 9.32 -33.50 33.84
C GLU A 161 8.71 -33.75 32.44
N HIS A 162 7.46 -34.20 32.38
CA HIS A 162 6.71 -34.43 31.14
C HIS A 162 5.67 -33.35 30.81
N SER A 163 5.58 -32.30 31.63
CA SER A 163 4.65 -31.20 31.39
C SER A 163 5.14 -30.29 30.25
N THR A 164 4.19 -29.71 29.51
CA THR A 164 4.46 -28.72 28.47
C THR A 164 4.05 -27.34 28.98
N LYS A 165 4.92 -26.35 28.78
CA LYS A 165 4.68 -24.96 29.21
C LYS A 165 3.74 -24.26 28.23
N ILE A 166 2.77 -23.51 28.75
CA ILE A 166 1.81 -22.77 27.93
C ILE A 166 2.10 -21.28 28.04
N PHE A 167 2.32 -20.64 26.90
CA PHE A 167 2.55 -19.21 26.78
C PHE A 167 1.43 -18.56 25.98
N VAL A 168 0.86 -17.48 26.52
CA VAL A 168 -0.11 -16.63 25.81
C VAL A 168 0.49 -15.23 25.69
N ASN A 169 0.71 -14.75 24.46
CA ASN A 169 1.38 -13.47 24.17
C ASN A 169 2.76 -13.32 24.87
N GLY A 170 3.48 -14.43 25.05
CA GLY A 170 4.78 -14.47 25.74
C GLY A 170 4.70 -14.54 27.28
N VAL A 171 3.51 -14.52 27.88
CA VAL A 171 3.31 -14.73 29.31
C VAL A 171 3.17 -16.23 29.57
N TRP A 172 3.98 -16.78 30.47
CA TRP A 172 3.82 -18.16 30.92
C TRP A 172 2.63 -18.24 31.88
N VAL A 173 1.55 -18.87 31.43
CA VAL A 173 0.27 -18.93 32.19
C VAL A 173 0.22 -20.18 33.07
N GLY A 174 0.71 -21.31 32.55
CA GLY A 174 0.66 -22.57 33.27
C GLY A 174 1.34 -23.71 32.52
N THR A 175 1.06 -24.93 32.97
CA THR A 175 1.55 -26.16 32.36
C THR A 175 0.41 -27.12 32.05
N HIS A 176 0.62 -27.98 31.06
CA HIS A 176 -0.36 -29.00 30.71
C HIS A 176 0.34 -30.32 30.41
N ARG A 177 -0.21 -31.42 30.92
CA ARG A 177 0.39 -32.76 30.80
C ARG A 177 0.17 -33.40 29.42
N ILE A 178 -0.98 -33.13 28.80
CA ILE A 178 -1.40 -33.70 27.51
C ILE A 178 -1.61 -32.59 26.46
N PRO A 179 -0.54 -31.93 25.98
CA PRO A 179 -0.68 -30.79 25.06
C PRO A 179 -1.21 -31.18 23.67
N ALA A 180 -1.19 -32.47 23.31
CA ALA A 180 -1.65 -32.93 21.99
C ALA A 180 -3.15 -32.70 21.81
N ASP A 181 -3.94 -33.11 22.80
CA ASP A 181 -5.40 -32.99 22.77
C ASP A 181 -5.81 -31.52 22.87
N LEU A 182 -5.14 -30.74 23.73
CA LEU A 182 -5.36 -29.31 23.86
C LEU A 182 -5.16 -28.57 22.53
N VAL A 183 -4.07 -28.87 21.82
CA VAL A 183 -3.77 -28.26 20.51
C VAL A 183 -4.82 -28.64 19.48
N ARG A 184 -5.24 -29.91 19.43
CA ARG A 184 -6.30 -30.38 18.52
C ARG A 184 -7.60 -29.62 18.77
N ASN A 185 -8.02 -29.52 20.03
CA ASN A 185 -9.26 -28.85 20.40
C ASN A 185 -9.23 -27.35 20.07
N ILE A 186 -8.13 -26.65 20.38
CA ILE A 186 -8.01 -25.21 20.06
C ILE A 186 -7.98 -24.98 18.54
N LYS A 187 -7.33 -25.85 17.77
CA LYS A 187 -7.37 -25.78 16.31
C LYS A 187 -8.78 -26.00 15.78
N ASP A 188 -9.53 -26.94 16.35
CA ASP A 188 -10.91 -27.20 15.94
C ASP A 188 -11.85 -26.03 16.29
N LEU A 189 -11.65 -25.37 17.44
CA LEU A 189 -12.36 -24.13 17.79
C LEU A 189 -12.06 -22.99 16.80
N ARG A 190 -10.79 -22.82 16.40
CA ARG A 190 -10.40 -21.87 15.35
C ARG A 190 -11.06 -22.20 14.02
N ARG A 191 -11.12 -23.49 13.65
CA ARG A 191 -11.70 -23.96 12.39
C ARG A 191 -13.22 -23.86 12.33
N ARG A 192 -13.91 -23.88 13.48
CA ARG A 192 -15.36 -23.63 13.59
C ARG A 192 -15.72 -22.14 13.64
N GLY A 193 -14.72 -21.28 13.86
CA GLY A 193 -14.91 -19.85 14.03
C GLY A 193 -15.28 -19.41 15.45
N ASP A 194 -15.19 -20.30 16.44
CA ASP A 194 -15.42 -19.97 17.86
C ASP A 194 -14.29 -19.06 18.41
N ILE A 195 -13.06 -19.28 17.92
CA ILE A 195 -11.90 -18.43 18.16
C ILE A 195 -11.58 -17.66 16.88
N SER A 196 -11.15 -16.41 17.04
CA SER A 196 -10.68 -15.58 15.92
C SER A 196 -9.65 -16.33 15.06
N PRO A 197 -9.84 -16.39 13.73
CA PRO A 197 -8.87 -17.00 12.81
C PRO A 197 -7.48 -16.37 12.84
N GLU A 198 -7.33 -15.17 13.41
CA GLU A 198 -6.03 -14.49 13.54
C GLU A 198 -5.13 -15.11 14.63
N VAL A 199 -5.67 -15.93 15.53
CA VAL A 199 -4.91 -16.49 16.65
C VAL A 199 -3.93 -17.54 16.14
N SER A 200 -2.64 -17.33 16.41
CA SER A 200 -1.58 -18.28 16.03
C SER A 200 -1.37 -19.32 17.11
N ILE A 201 -1.21 -20.57 16.65
CA ILE A 201 -1.18 -21.77 17.50
C ILE A 201 0.09 -22.56 17.17
N ILE A 202 1.07 -22.50 18.06
CA ILE A 202 2.40 -23.10 17.82
C ILE A 202 2.70 -24.12 18.91
N ARG A 203 3.02 -25.35 18.50
CA ARG A 203 3.44 -26.43 19.41
C ARG A 203 4.89 -26.84 19.13
N ASN A 204 5.81 -26.35 19.94
CA ASN A 204 7.23 -26.74 19.88
C ASN A 204 7.44 -28.05 20.66
N ILE A 205 7.37 -29.17 19.96
CA ILE A 205 7.53 -30.51 20.56
C ILE A 205 8.91 -30.68 21.21
N ARG A 206 9.97 -30.18 20.57
CA ARG A 206 11.36 -30.32 21.05
C ARG A 206 11.62 -29.55 22.35
N GLU A 207 11.06 -28.35 22.46
CA GLU A 207 11.26 -27.47 23.63
C GLU A 207 10.20 -27.67 24.72
N LYS A 208 9.18 -28.50 24.45
CA LYS A 208 8.00 -28.69 25.30
C LYS A 208 7.31 -27.36 25.62
N GLU A 209 7.08 -26.55 24.59
CA GLU A 209 6.39 -25.27 24.69
C GLU A 209 5.18 -25.22 23.76
N PHE A 210 4.08 -24.70 24.27
CA PHE A 210 2.88 -24.37 23.52
C PHE A 210 2.70 -22.85 23.57
N LYS A 211 2.72 -22.18 22.43
CA LYS A 211 2.68 -20.73 22.30
C LYS A 211 1.43 -20.32 21.54
N LEU A 212 0.69 -19.37 22.12
CA LEU A 212 -0.49 -18.76 21.55
C LEU A 212 -0.25 -17.26 21.39
N PHE A 213 -0.48 -16.73 20.20
CA PHE A 213 -0.37 -15.30 19.92
C PHE A 213 -1.70 -14.74 19.42
N THR A 214 -2.17 -13.70 20.11
CA THR A 214 -3.42 -12.96 19.84
C THR A 214 -3.13 -11.48 19.54
N ASP A 215 -1.86 -11.11 19.52
CA ASP A 215 -1.39 -9.75 19.31
C ASP A 215 -1.60 -9.27 17.86
N ALA A 216 -1.60 -7.94 17.73
CA ALA A 216 -1.76 -7.22 16.48
C ALA A 216 -0.41 -7.01 15.77
N GLY A 217 -0.43 -6.97 14.43
CA GLY A 217 0.74 -6.69 13.61
C GLY A 217 1.51 -7.92 13.11
N ARG A 218 1.01 -9.13 13.38
CA ARG A 218 1.51 -10.35 12.73
C ARG A 218 1.05 -10.38 11.29
N VAL A 219 1.88 -10.92 10.40
CA VAL A 219 1.54 -11.12 9.00
C VAL A 219 1.20 -12.58 8.83
N TYR A 220 0.04 -12.86 8.28
CA TYR A 220 -0.41 -14.22 8.01
C TYR A 220 -0.85 -14.35 6.55
N ARG A 221 -0.93 -15.60 6.11
CA ARG A 221 -1.33 -15.99 4.78
C ARG A 221 -2.34 -17.15 4.83
N PRO A 222 -3.36 -17.16 3.97
CA PRO A 222 -4.29 -18.27 3.90
C PRO A 222 -3.69 -19.46 3.16
N LEU A 223 -3.99 -20.67 3.64
CA LEU A 223 -3.62 -21.95 3.04
C LEU A 223 -4.82 -22.91 3.08
N PHE A 224 -4.87 -23.86 2.16
CA PHE A 224 -5.84 -24.94 2.22
C PHE A 224 -5.44 -25.96 3.28
N ILE A 225 -6.41 -26.45 4.03
CA ILE A 225 -6.19 -27.47 5.05
C ILE A 225 -6.26 -28.85 4.40
N ILE A 226 -5.32 -29.71 4.76
CA ILE A 226 -5.33 -31.14 4.42
C ILE A 226 -5.93 -31.89 5.59
N ASP A 227 -6.75 -32.88 5.29
CA ASP A 227 -7.30 -33.77 6.31
C ASP A 227 -6.22 -34.71 6.84
N ASP A 228 -5.75 -34.46 8.06
CA ASP A 228 -4.68 -35.22 8.72
C ASP A 228 -5.21 -36.27 9.70
N ASP A 229 -6.54 -36.39 9.86
CA ASP A 229 -7.15 -37.32 10.81
C ASP A 229 -6.90 -38.77 10.39
N PRO A 230 -6.23 -39.60 11.22
CA PRO A 230 -5.97 -41.00 10.91
C PRO A 230 -7.23 -41.83 10.64
N ASP A 231 -8.35 -41.45 11.24
CA ASP A 231 -9.61 -42.18 11.20
C ASP A 231 -10.53 -41.72 10.04
N SER A 232 -10.16 -40.65 9.33
CA SER A 232 -10.93 -40.12 8.22
C SER A 232 -10.67 -40.88 6.92
N GLU A 233 -11.73 -41.17 6.16
CA GLU A 233 -11.64 -41.78 4.84
C GLU A 233 -10.89 -40.89 3.83
N THR A 234 -10.92 -39.58 4.02
CA THR A 234 -10.27 -38.57 3.17
C THR A 234 -8.87 -38.18 3.63
N LYS A 235 -8.22 -39.00 4.47
CA LYS A 235 -6.87 -38.72 4.99
C LYS A 235 -5.86 -38.42 3.88
N GLY A 236 -5.18 -37.29 4.00
CA GLY A 236 -4.19 -36.80 3.05
C GLY A 236 -4.79 -36.11 1.81
N GLU A 237 -6.10 -35.89 1.78
CA GLU A 237 -6.77 -35.08 0.76
C GLU A 237 -7.04 -33.65 1.25
N LEU A 238 -7.29 -32.75 0.32
CA LEU A 238 -7.72 -31.40 0.64
C LEU A 238 -9.13 -31.44 1.24
N LYS A 239 -9.35 -30.68 2.32
CA LYS A 239 -10.71 -30.44 2.84
C LYS A 239 -11.60 -29.68 1.85
N LEU A 240 -10.98 -28.98 0.90
CA LEU A 240 -11.70 -28.34 -0.19
C LEU A 240 -12.23 -29.40 -1.17
N THR A 241 -13.54 -29.57 -1.21
CA THR A 241 -14.22 -30.45 -2.17
C THR A 241 -14.78 -29.66 -3.36
N LYS A 242 -15.04 -30.36 -4.47
CA LYS A 242 -15.69 -29.76 -5.64
C LYS A 242 -17.07 -29.15 -5.32
N SER A 243 -17.79 -29.73 -4.35
CA SER A 243 -19.08 -29.19 -3.89
C SER A 243 -18.95 -27.78 -3.28
N HIS A 244 -17.84 -27.47 -2.61
CA HIS A 244 -17.58 -26.13 -2.10
C HIS A 244 -17.36 -25.13 -3.24
N ILE A 245 -16.69 -25.57 -4.33
CA ILE A 245 -16.45 -24.74 -5.51
C ILE A 245 -17.76 -24.45 -6.24
N GLU A 246 -18.61 -25.45 -6.41
CA GLU A 246 -19.94 -25.29 -7.03
C GLU A 246 -20.81 -24.31 -6.25
N LYS A 247 -20.77 -24.36 -4.91
CA LYS A 247 -21.45 -23.36 -4.04
C LYS A 247 -20.89 -21.96 -4.21
N LEU A 248 -19.57 -21.80 -4.32
CA LEU A 248 -18.93 -20.49 -4.56
C LEU A 248 -19.32 -19.94 -5.95
N GLN A 249 -19.35 -20.79 -6.97
CA GLN A 249 -19.76 -20.40 -8.32
C GLN A 249 -21.23 -19.99 -8.37
N ALA A 250 -22.12 -20.76 -7.74
CA ALA A 250 -23.54 -20.41 -7.63
C ALA A 250 -23.74 -19.06 -6.91
N ALA A 251 -23.04 -18.84 -5.80
CA ALA A 251 -23.06 -17.56 -5.08
C ALA A 251 -22.56 -16.38 -5.95
N GLN A 252 -21.53 -16.62 -6.76
CA GLN A 252 -20.99 -15.63 -7.69
C GLN A 252 -21.97 -15.31 -8.84
N ASP A 253 -22.68 -16.31 -9.35
CA ASP A 253 -23.67 -16.14 -10.42
C ASP A 253 -24.94 -15.43 -9.91
N GLU A 254 -25.39 -15.72 -8.69
CA GLU A 254 -26.56 -15.10 -8.06
C GLU A 254 -26.36 -13.63 -7.72
N THR A 255 -25.17 -13.26 -7.26
CA THR A 255 -24.83 -11.87 -6.92
C THR A 255 -24.59 -10.99 -8.16
N GLY A 256 -24.42 -11.59 -9.35
CA GLY A 256 -24.23 -10.89 -10.63
C GLY A 256 -23.01 -9.95 -10.67
N ALA A 257 -22.18 -9.96 -9.63
CA ALA A 257 -21.10 -9.01 -9.41
C ALA A 257 -19.79 -9.77 -9.30
N PHE A 258 -19.01 -9.71 -10.37
CA PHE A 258 -17.60 -10.12 -10.40
C PHE A 258 -16.69 -9.25 -9.49
N ASP A 259 -17.27 -8.34 -8.69
CA ASP A 259 -16.58 -7.11 -8.26
C ASP A 259 -17.08 -6.44 -6.97
N MET A 260 -18.00 -7.05 -6.22
CA MET A 260 -18.28 -6.60 -4.86
C MET A 260 -17.69 -7.61 -3.88
N ASP A 261 -16.92 -7.10 -2.92
CA ASP A 261 -16.59 -7.83 -1.71
C ASP A 261 -17.91 -8.23 -1.04
N VAL A 262 -18.35 -9.47 -1.32
CA VAL A 262 -19.61 -10.04 -0.81
C VAL A 262 -19.58 -10.10 0.74
N ASP A 263 -18.40 -9.94 1.34
CA ASP A 263 -18.18 -9.87 2.79
C ASP A 263 -18.67 -8.56 3.44
N GLU A 264 -19.09 -7.51 2.70
CA GLU A 264 -19.67 -6.28 3.30
C GLU A 264 -21.19 -6.33 3.54
N ALA A 265 -21.89 -7.36 3.02
CA ALA A 265 -23.23 -7.66 3.47
C ALA A 265 -23.13 -8.70 4.59
N ASP A 266 -23.53 -8.34 5.82
CA ASP A 266 -23.78 -9.25 6.95
C ASP A 266 -24.92 -10.25 6.65
N ASP A 267 -24.95 -10.82 5.45
CA ASP A 267 -25.93 -11.82 5.05
C ASP A 267 -25.22 -13.18 5.06
N ASP A 268 -25.34 -13.87 6.21
CA ASP A 268 -24.87 -15.26 6.41
C ASP A 268 -25.40 -16.26 5.34
N ASN A 269 -26.28 -15.80 4.44
CA ASN A 269 -26.87 -16.56 3.35
C ASN A 269 -25.95 -16.77 2.12
N ILE A 270 -24.92 -15.94 1.92
CA ILE A 270 -24.06 -16.07 0.72
C ILE A 270 -22.79 -16.86 1.06
N TYR A 271 -22.56 -17.95 0.32
CA TYR A 271 -21.39 -18.79 0.50
C TYR A 271 -20.14 -18.10 -0.09
N GLY A 272 -19.35 -17.45 0.77
CA GLY A 272 -18.18 -16.65 0.40
C GLY A 272 -16.86 -17.12 1.03
N TRP A 273 -15.85 -16.24 1.00
CA TRP A 273 -14.54 -16.53 1.62
C TRP A 273 -14.66 -16.74 3.13
N SER A 274 -15.42 -15.88 3.80
CA SER A 274 -15.70 -15.99 5.24
C SER A 274 -16.31 -17.35 5.61
N SER A 275 -17.18 -17.90 4.75
CA SER A 275 -17.77 -19.24 4.95
C SER A 275 -16.73 -20.35 4.83
N LEU A 276 -15.74 -20.24 3.92
CA LEU A 276 -14.66 -21.24 3.80
C LEU A 276 -13.76 -21.28 5.05
N VAL A 277 -13.53 -20.12 5.66
CA VAL A 277 -12.77 -20.03 6.92
C VAL A 277 -13.58 -20.62 8.08
N LYS A 278 -14.86 -20.24 8.23
CA LYS A 278 -15.77 -20.78 9.27
C LYS A 278 -16.02 -22.29 9.14
N ASN A 279 -15.95 -22.84 7.92
CA ASN A 279 -16.10 -24.28 7.66
C ASN A 279 -14.79 -25.05 7.84
N GLY A 280 -13.69 -24.41 8.24
CA GLY A 280 -12.40 -25.06 8.43
C GLY A 280 -11.84 -25.67 7.14
N VAL A 281 -12.04 -25.00 6.00
CA VAL A 281 -11.45 -25.38 4.70
C VAL A 281 -10.13 -24.64 4.46
N VAL A 282 -10.06 -23.40 4.93
CA VAL A 282 -8.88 -22.52 4.84
C VAL A 282 -8.43 -22.12 6.24
N GLU A 283 -7.12 -22.15 6.49
CA GLU A 283 -6.49 -21.66 7.72
C GLU A 283 -5.58 -20.47 7.40
N TYR A 284 -5.56 -19.47 8.29
CA TYR A 284 -4.55 -18.41 8.25
C TYR A 284 -3.34 -18.82 9.05
N VAL A 285 -2.18 -18.82 8.41
CA VAL A 285 -0.93 -19.24 9.04
C VAL A 285 0.02 -18.05 9.08
N ASP A 286 0.62 -17.80 10.24
CA ASP A 286 1.66 -16.79 10.41
C ASP A 286 3.08 -17.39 10.30
N ALA A 287 4.08 -16.51 10.27
CA ALA A 287 5.47 -16.91 10.07
C ALA A 287 6.02 -17.87 11.14
N GLU A 288 5.49 -17.84 12.36
CA GLU A 288 5.94 -18.71 13.45
C GLU A 288 5.20 -20.06 13.43
N GLU A 289 3.91 -20.04 13.08
CA GLU A 289 3.12 -21.26 12.84
C GLU A 289 3.67 -22.07 11.66
N GLU A 290 4.23 -21.39 10.64
CA GLU A 290 4.92 -22.00 9.49
C GLU A 290 6.04 -22.97 9.88
N GLU A 291 6.73 -22.76 11.00
CA GLU A 291 7.81 -23.66 11.48
C GLU A 291 7.30 -25.02 11.98
N THR A 292 5.99 -25.14 12.24
CA THR A 292 5.36 -26.38 12.74
C THR A 292 4.56 -27.14 11.70
N ILE A 293 4.29 -26.53 10.55
CA ILE A 293 3.45 -27.12 9.49
C ILE A 293 4.28 -27.60 8.31
N MET A 294 3.66 -28.43 7.46
CA MET A 294 4.26 -28.91 6.23
C MET A 294 3.31 -28.61 5.06
N ILE A 295 3.79 -27.78 4.12
CA ILE A 295 2.97 -27.22 3.04
C ILE A 295 3.28 -27.93 1.73
N ALA A 296 2.26 -28.45 1.06
CA ALA A 296 2.35 -28.91 -0.34
C ALA A 296 2.30 -27.72 -1.31
N MET A 297 3.14 -27.72 -2.34
CA MET A 297 3.23 -26.61 -3.30
C MET A 297 2.11 -26.63 -4.35
N ALA A 298 1.63 -27.82 -4.71
CA ALA A 298 0.52 -27.99 -5.63
C ALA A 298 -0.35 -29.19 -5.19
N PRO A 299 -1.67 -29.17 -5.47
CA PRO A 299 -2.56 -30.28 -5.15
C PRO A 299 -2.12 -31.61 -5.79
N GLU A 300 -1.51 -31.58 -6.98
CA GLU A 300 -1.04 -32.81 -7.63
C GLU A 300 0.08 -33.50 -6.83
N ASP A 301 0.85 -32.72 -6.05
CA ASP A 301 1.96 -33.26 -5.25
C ASP A 301 1.43 -34.13 -4.09
N LEU A 302 0.18 -33.92 -3.65
CA LEU A 302 -0.49 -34.76 -2.65
C LEU A 302 -0.80 -36.16 -3.19
N THR A 303 -1.17 -36.25 -4.47
CA THR A 303 -1.47 -37.54 -5.12
C THR A 303 -0.21 -38.36 -5.38
N GLY A 304 0.92 -37.68 -5.68
CA GLY A 304 2.22 -38.30 -5.91
C GLY A 304 2.79 -39.03 -4.69
N GLY A 305 2.41 -38.64 -3.47
CA GLY A 305 2.84 -39.32 -2.24
C GLY A 305 2.12 -40.65 -1.95
N ARG A 306 1.08 -40.99 -2.71
CA ARG A 306 0.31 -42.25 -2.58
C ARG A 306 0.76 -43.35 -3.55
N ILE A 307 1.49 -42.94 -4.59
CA ILE A 307 1.93 -43.79 -5.70
C ILE A 307 3.27 -44.42 -5.32
N GLY A 308 3.41 -45.73 -5.49
CA GLY A 308 4.65 -46.44 -5.19
C GLY A 308 5.82 -45.96 -6.06
N VAL A 309 7.06 -46.14 -5.58
CA VAL A 309 8.30 -45.68 -6.23
C VAL A 309 8.42 -46.15 -7.70
N ASP A 310 7.86 -47.32 -8.03
CA ASP A 310 7.88 -47.90 -9.38
C ASP A 310 6.86 -47.25 -10.35
N GLU A 311 5.71 -46.77 -9.84
CA GLU A 311 4.72 -46.08 -10.67
C GLU A 311 5.10 -44.62 -10.93
N GLN A 312 5.80 -43.97 -9.99
CA GLN A 312 6.39 -42.64 -10.19
C GLN A 312 7.41 -42.61 -11.34
N ARG A 313 8.23 -43.66 -11.49
CA ARG A 313 9.18 -43.79 -12.61
C ARG A 313 8.49 -43.92 -13.97
N ASN A 314 7.38 -44.67 -14.03
CA ASN A 314 6.63 -44.82 -15.28
C ASN A 314 5.94 -43.50 -15.69
N MET A 315 5.47 -42.69 -14.72
CA MET A 315 4.94 -41.36 -14.99
C MET A 315 5.99 -40.35 -15.44
N GLU A 316 7.25 -40.48 -15.01
CA GLU A 316 8.36 -39.63 -15.48
C GLU A 316 8.73 -39.89 -16.94
N MET A 317 8.52 -41.11 -17.45
CA MET A 317 8.82 -41.47 -18.84
C MET A 317 7.78 -40.96 -19.86
N ASP A 318 6.56 -40.66 -19.42
CA ASP A 318 5.44 -40.19 -20.27
C ASP A 318 5.18 -38.68 -20.11
N ARG A 319 6.09 -37.94 -19.48
CA ARG A 319 5.97 -36.50 -19.25
C ARG A 319 6.23 -35.70 -20.52
N ASP A 320 5.39 -34.68 -20.75
CA ASP A 320 5.61 -33.66 -21.77
C ASP A 320 6.95 -32.94 -21.52
N PRO A 321 7.91 -32.98 -22.48
CA PRO A 321 9.22 -32.34 -22.34
C PRO A 321 9.15 -30.81 -22.20
N GLY A 322 8.02 -30.18 -22.51
CA GLY A 322 7.81 -28.74 -22.32
C GLY A 322 7.47 -28.31 -20.90
N LEU A 323 7.17 -29.24 -19.98
CA LEU A 323 6.77 -28.92 -18.62
C LEU A 323 7.95 -28.65 -17.68
N ARG A 324 7.67 -27.88 -16.63
CA ARG A 324 8.65 -27.60 -15.57
C ARG A 324 9.04 -28.89 -14.85
N ILE A 325 10.34 -29.07 -14.64
CA ILE A 325 10.89 -30.17 -13.83
C ILE A 325 10.45 -29.94 -12.37
N LYS A 326 9.54 -30.79 -11.89
CA LYS A 326 9.20 -30.87 -10.47
C LYS A 326 10.26 -31.72 -9.74
N PRO A 327 10.68 -31.33 -8.51
CA PRO A 327 11.55 -32.18 -7.71
C PRO A 327 10.85 -33.50 -7.37
N ALA A 328 11.61 -34.59 -7.31
CA ALA A 328 11.10 -35.87 -6.84
C ALA A 328 10.65 -35.72 -5.38
N ILE A 329 9.40 -36.05 -5.08
CA ILE A 329 8.87 -36.03 -3.72
C ILE A 329 9.51 -37.20 -2.98
N ASN A 330 10.13 -36.93 -1.83
CA ASN A 330 10.70 -37.99 -1.02
C ASN A 330 9.55 -38.91 -0.53
N PRO A 331 9.60 -40.23 -0.77
CA PRO A 331 8.56 -41.15 -0.34
C PRO A 331 8.30 -41.12 1.17
N SER A 332 9.27 -40.66 1.99
CA SER A 332 9.08 -40.54 3.43
C SER A 332 8.26 -39.33 3.88
N THR A 333 7.83 -38.45 2.96
CA THR A 333 7.11 -37.20 3.26
C THR A 333 5.59 -37.43 3.20
N HIS A 334 5.03 -38.21 4.13
CA HIS A 334 3.59 -38.55 4.15
C HIS A 334 2.71 -37.60 5.00
N THR A 335 3.26 -36.50 5.52
CA THR A 335 2.60 -35.67 6.54
C THR A 335 2.46 -34.21 6.11
N PHE A 336 1.88 -33.97 4.94
CA PHE A 336 1.45 -32.60 4.60
C PHE A 336 0.25 -32.22 5.47
N THR A 337 0.28 -31.02 6.05
CA THR A 337 -0.81 -30.48 6.87
C THR A 337 -1.61 -29.42 6.12
N HIS A 338 -0.94 -28.71 5.19
CA HIS A 338 -1.55 -27.65 4.39
C HIS A 338 -1.12 -27.74 2.94
N CYS A 339 -1.86 -27.08 2.06
CA CYS A 339 -1.50 -26.89 0.67
C CYS A 339 -1.54 -25.39 0.31
N GLU A 340 -0.55 -24.98 -0.47
CA GLU A 340 -0.52 -23.67 -1.12
C GLU A 340 -1.76 -23.50 -2.01
N ILE A 341 -2.38 -22.31 -1.96
CA ILE A 341 -3.56 -22.01 -2.78
C ILE A 341 -3.12 -21.88 -4.24
N HIS A 342 -2.12 -21.04 -4.47
CA HIS A 342 -1.45 -20.96 -5.77
C HIS A 342 -0.09 -20.25 -5.62
N PRO A 343 1.02 -20.81 -6.16
CA PRO A 343 2.35 -20.24 -6.00
C PRO A 343 2.52 -18.79 -6.48
N SER A 344 1.66 -18.29 -7.38
CA SER A 344 1.71 -16.89 -7.84
C SER A 344 1.35 -15.87 -6.76
N MET A 345 0.67 -16.29 -5.69
CA MET A 345 0.17 -15.40 -4.64
C MET A 345 1.30 -14.84 -3.75
N ILE A 346 2.51 -15.40 -3.85
CA ILE A 346 3.73 -14.86 -3.22
C ILE A 346 4.16 -13.51 -3.82
N LEU A 347 3.68 -13.17 -5.02
CA LEU A 347 4.05 -11.94 -5.71
C LEU A 347 3.34 -10.73 -5.10
N GLY A 348 3.94 -9.56 -5.26
CA GLY A 348 3.33 -8.27 -4.93
C GLY A 348 2.53 -7.70 -6.10
N VAL A 349 1.95 -6.52 -5.91
CA VAL A 349 1.15 -5.84 -6.93
C VAL A 349 1.96 -5.53 -8.18
N ALA A 350 3.20 -5.03 -8.04
CA ALA A 350 4.00 -4.66 -9.21
C ALA A 350 4.62 -5.87 -9.91
N ALA A 351 4.90 -6.94 -9.18
CA ALA A 351 5.49 -8.16 -9.73
C ALA A 351 4.46 -9.07 -10.41
N SER A 352 3.22 -9.11 -9.91
CA SER A 352 2.13 -9.92 -10.48
C SER A 352 1.67 -9.41 -11.85
N ILE A 353 1.99 -8.16 -12.20
CA ILE A 353 1.78 -7.62 -13.54
C ILE A 353 2.94 -7.92 -14.50
N ILE A 354 3.91 -8.77 -14.16
CA ILE A 354 4.98 -9.17 -15.07
C ILE A 354 4.52 -10.46 -15.77
N PRO A 355 4.45 -10.52 -17.11
CA PRO A 355 4.20 -11.78 -17.81
C PRO A 355 5.34 -12.77 -17.56
N PHE A 356 5.02 -14.03 -17.29
CA PHE A 356 5.99 -15.13 -17.11
C PHE A 356 7.19 -14.77 -16.19
N PRO A 357 6.94 -14.30 -14.95
CA PRO A 357 7.99 -13.80 -14.07
C PRO A 357 8.99 -14.88 -13.66
N ASP A 358 8.59 -16.14 -13.66
CA ASP A 358 9.38 -17.33 -13.37
C ASP A 358 10.32 -17.75 -14.51
N HIS A 359 10.12 -17.25 -15.73
CA HIS A 359 11.00 -17.46 -16.88
C HIS A 359 12.05 -16.35 -17.06
N ASN A 360 12.09 -15.40 -16.13
CA ASN A 360 12.99 -14.25 -16.21
C ASN A 360 14.15 -14.36 -15.22
N GLN A 361 15.28 -13.73 -15.54
CA GLN A 361 16.37 -13.61 -14.58
C GLN A 361 15.91 -12.73 -13.41
N SER A 362 16.06 -13.21 -12.17
CA SER A 362 15.52 -12.56 -10.96
C SER A 362 15.73 -11.03 -10.87
N PRO A 363 16.93 -10.45 -11.16
CA PRO A 363 17.12 -9.00 -11.10
C PRO A 363 16.21 -8.20 -12.04
N ARG A 364 15.85 -8.77 -13.20
CA ARG A 364 14.97 -8.12 -14.19
C ARG A 364 13.55 -7.95 -13.68
N ASN A 365 13.08 -8.89 -12.85
CA ASN A 365 11.79 -8.77 -12.18
C ASN A 365 11.79 -7.63 -11.16
N THR A 366 12.89 -7.47 -10.43
CA THR A 366 13.07 -6.36 -9.48
C THR A 366 13.08 -5.01 -10.19
N TYR A 367 13.83 -4.90 -11.30
CA TYR A 367 13.87 -3.70 -12.13
C TYR A 367 12.49 -3.34 -12.66
N GLN A 368 11.76 -4.31 -13.22
CA GLN A 368 10.42 -4.04 -13.71
C GLN A 368 9.48 -3.59 -12.60
N SER A 369 9.56 -4.20 -11.42
CA SER A 369 8.70 -3.84 -10.29
C SER A 369 8.92 -2.40 -9.84
N ALA A 370 10.16 -1.89 -9.93
CA ALA A 370 10.47 -0.49 -9.65
C ALA A 370 10.05 0.45 -10.80
N MET A 371 10.37 0.09 -12.05
CA MET A 371 10.08 0.89 -13.25
C MET A 371 8.58 0.99 -13.53
N GLY A 372 7.81 -0.07 -13.29
CA GLY A 372 6.36 -0.10 -13.49
C GLY A 372 5.61 0.95 -12.66
N LYS A 373 6.18 1.39 -11.53
CA LYS A 373 5.63 2.48 -10.70
C LYS A 373 5.80 3.87 -11.32
N GLN A 374 6.65 3.98 -12.34
CA GLN A 374 6.91 5.20 -13.13
C GLN A 374 6.19 5.19 -14.47
N ALA A 375 5.41 4.13 -14.76
CA ALA A 375 4.64 4.03 -15.99
C ALA A 375 3.58 5.14 -16.09
N MET A 376 3.06 5.32 -17.29
CA MET A 376 2.01 6.29 -17.59
C MET A 376 0.74 5.56 -17.98
N GLY A 377 -0.40 6.02 -17.49
CA GLY A 377 -1.69 5.38 -17.72
C GLY A 377 -2.81 6.18 -17.10
N VAL A 378 -3.97 5.54 -16.99
CA VAL A 378 -5.09 6.12 -16.23
C VAL A 378 -4.95 5.67 -14.78
N TYR A 379 -4.82 6.62 -13.85
CA TYR A 379 -4.68 6.31 -12.41
C TYR A 379 -6.03 6.28 -11.68
N ALA A 380 -7.02 7.04 -12.15
CA ALA A 380 -8.38 7.08 -11.62
C ALA A 380 -9.33 7.59 -12.71
N THR A 381 -10.55 7.05 -12.81
CA THR A 381 -11.54 7.48 -13.81
C THR A 381 -12.01 8.93 -13.62
N ASN A 382 -12.05 9.39 -12.37
CA ASN A 382 -12.46 10.75 -12.01
C ASN A 382 -11.33 11.78 -12.11
N TYR A 383 -10.23 11.49 -12.81
CA TYR A 383 -9.11 12.44 -12.96
C TYR A 383 -9.56 13.80 -13.52
N ASN A 384 -10.59 13.82 -14.38
CA ASN A 384 -11.05 15.03 -15.03
C ASN A 384 -11.69 16.03 -14.05
N VAL A 385 -12.33 15.56 -12.98
CA VAL A 385 -12.87 16.44 -11.93
C VAL A 385 -11.85 16.75 -10.83
N ARG A 386 -10.76 15.99 -10.76
CA ARG A 386 -9.79 16.05 -9.67
C ARG A 386 -8.67 17.05 -9.96
N MET A 387 -8.48 18.01 -9.06
CA MET A 387 -7.42 19.02 -9.17
C MET A 387 -6.11 18.56 -8.51
N ASP A 388 -5.35 17.71 -9.20
CA ASP A 388 -4.01 17.27 -8.78
C ASP A 388 -2.89 18.22 -9.18
N THR A 389 -1.81 18.24 -8.39
CA THR A 389 -0.63 19.04 -8.69
C THR A 389 0.03 18.63 -10.00
N MET A 390 0.18 17.33 -10.26
CA MET A 390 0.72 16.78 -11.50
C MET A 390 -0.01 15.49 -11.83
N SER A 391 -0.38 15.30 -13.10
CA SER A 391 -0.87 14.01 -13.59
C SER A 391 -0.47 13.78 -15.04
N ASN A 392 -0.22 12.52 -15.37
CA ASN A 392 0.17 12.04 -16.69
C ASN A 392 -0.84 10.99 -17.14
N ILE A 393 -1.48 11.20 -18.27
CA ILE A 393 -2.55 10.32 -18.75
C ILE A 393 -2.30 9.96 -20.20
N LEU A 394 -2.32 8.68 -20.51
CA LEU A 394 -2.12 8.18 -21.86
C LEU A 394 -3.40 8.39 -22.70
N TYR A 395 -3.26 8.76 -23.97
CA TYR A 395 -4.40 9.01 -24.87
C TYR A 395 -5.19 7.73 -25.16
N TYR A 396 -4.50 6.64 -25.49
CA TYR A 396 -5.12 5.38 -25.90
C TYR A 396 -4.56 4.20 -25.11
N PRO A 397 -4.85 4.07 -23.81
CA PRO A 397 -4.46 2.90 -23.02
C PRO A 397 -5.00 1.61 -23.63
N GLN A 398 -4.19 0.55 -23.69
CA GLN A 398 -4.62 -0.74 -24.23
C GLN A 398 -4.43 -1.87 -23.21
N LYS A 399 -5.34 -2.84 -23.30
CA LYS A 399 -5.26 -4.08 -22.51
C LYS A 399 -4.02 -4.87 -22.95
N PRO A 400 -3.23 -5.42 -22.03
CA PRO A 400 -2.10 -6.26 -22.39
C PRO A 400 -2.60 -7.54 -23.08
N LEU A 401 -1.95 -7.94 -24.17
CA LEU A 401 -2.29 -9.19 -24.89
C LEU A 401 -1.97 -10.42 -24.03
N ALA A 402 -0.75 -10.48 -23.48
CA ALA A 402 -0.37 -11.48 -22.50
C ALA A 402 -0.70 -10.97 -21.09
N LYS A 403 -1.70 -11.59 -20.44
CA LYS A 403 -2.13 -11.28 -19.08
C LYS A 403 -1.82 -12.41 -18.11
N THR A 404 -1.57 -12.05 -16.86
CA THR A 404 -1.64 -12.97 -15.72
C THR A 404 -3.06 -12.94 -15.18
N GLN A 405 -3.51 -14.02 -14.52
CA GLN A 405 -4.84 -14.04 -13.89
C GLN A 405 -4.96 -12.98 -12.79
N ALA A 406 -3.87 -12.69 -12.08
CA ALA A 406 -3.82 -11.65 -11.04
C ALA A 406 -4.21 -10.25 -11.53
N MET A 407 -4.03 -9.93 -12.82
CA MET A 407 -4.41 -8.63 -13.39
C MET A 407 -5.92 -8.35 -13.33
N GLU A 408 -6.73 -9.39 -13.23
CA GLU A 408 -8.19 -9.31 -13.16
C GLU A 408 -8.65 -8.75 -11.80
N TYR A 409 -8.08 -9.28 -10.72
CA TYR A 409 -8.30 -8.78 -9.36
C TYR A 409 -7.71 -7.39 -9.14
N LEU A 410 -6.57 -7.09 -9.79
CA LEU A 410 -5.92 -5.79 -9.72
C LEU A 410 -6.55 -4.71 -10.61
N LYS A 411 -7.67 -5.02 -11.29
CA LYS A 411 -8.35 -4.12 -12.24
C LYS A 411 -7.44 -3.46 -13.28
N PHE A 412 -6.37 -4.18 -13.65
CA PHE A 412 -5.35 -3.65 -14.55
C PHE A 412 -5.84 -3.65 -16.00
N ARG A 413 -6.84 -4.48 -16.31
CA ARG A 413 -7.47 -4.54 -17.64
C ARG A 413 -8.39 -3.33 -17.87
N GLU A 414 -9.00 -2.83 -16.81
CA GLU A 414 -9.91 -1.70 -16.78
C GLU A 414 -9.11 -0.39 -16.83
N LEU A 415 -8.01 -0.31 -16.08
CA LEU A 415 -7.12 0.85 -16.02
C LEU A 415 -5.67 0.48 -16.42
N PRO A 416 -5.40 0.20 -17.71
CA PRO A 416 -4.07 -0.22 -18.14
C PRO A 416 -3.07 0.95 -18.15
N ALA A 417 -1.81 0.59 -17.99
CA ALA A 417 -0.68 1.52 -17.94
C ALA A 417 0.30 1.37 -19.12
N GLY A 418 -0.20 0.98 -20.31
CA GLY A 418 0.62 0.77 -21.49
C GLY A 418 -0.17 0.67 -22.80
N GLN A 419 0.55 0.45 -23.89
CA GLN A 419 0.01 0.18 -25.23
C GLN A 419 0.73 -1.01 -25.83
N ASN A 420 0.01 -1.79 -26.65
CA ASN A 420 0.65 -2.85 -27.43
C ASN A 420 1.32 -2.21 -28.65
N ALA A 421 2.58 -2.59 -28.88
CA ALA A 421 3.36 -2.15 -30.01
C ALA A 421 3.83 -3.35 -30.82
N ILE A 422 3.94 -3.20 -32.14
CA ILE A 422 4.60 -4.17 -32.99
C ILE A 422 6.10 -3.91 -32.89
N VAL A 423 6.83 -4.88 -32.36
CA VAL A 423 8.28 -4.77 -32.08
C VAL A 423 9.01 -5.78 -32.96
N ALA A 424 10.04 -5.31 -33.69
CA ALA A 424 10.96 -6.14 -34.45
C ALA A 424 12.34 -6.06 -33.81
N ILE A 425 12.96 -7.22 -33.56
CA ILE A 425 14.32 -7.31 -33.02
C ILE A 425 15.26 -7.56 -34.19
N ALA A 426 15.97 -6.51 -34.61
CA ALA A 426 16.92 -6.57 -35.72
C ALA A 426 18.00 -5.50 -35.57
N CYS A 427 19.22 -5.79 -36.04
CA CYS A 427 20.25 -4.77 -36.20
C CYS A 427 19.92 -3.93 -37.44
N TYR A 428 19.60 -2.65 -37.26
CA TYR A 428 19.24 -1.77 -38.36
C TYR A 428 19.77 -0.35 -38.13
N SER A 429 20.49 0.22 -39.10
CA SER A 429 21.00 1.60 -39.13
C SER A 429 21.96 2.04 -37.99
N GLY A 430 22.17 1.23 -36.96
CA GLY A 430 23.06 1.54 -35.83
C GLY A 430 22.45 2.44 -34.74
N TYR A 431 21.28 3.04 -34.96
CA TYR A 431 20.58 3.89 -33.98
C TYR A 431 19.80 3.12 -32.90
N ASN A 432 19.90 1.79 -32.86
CA ASN A 432 19.30 0.92 -31.83
C ASN A 432 20.34 0.11 -31.03
N GLN A 433 21.56 0.65 -30.91
CA GLN A 433 22.66 0.06 -30.13
C GLN A 433 22.59 0.48 -28.66
N GLU A 434 23.22 -0.29 -27.76
CA GLU A 434 23.37 0.07 -26.34
C GLU A 434 22.05 0.48 -25.64
N ASP A 435 21.04 -0.40 -25.70
CA ASP A 435 19.70 -0.20 -25.12
C ASP A 435 18.88 0.95 -25.72
N SER A 436 19.29 1.57 -26.83
CA SER A 436 18.47 2.53 -27.58
C SER A 436 17.46 1.85 -28.51
N MET A 437 16.39 2.57 -28.88
CA MET A 437 15.36 2.06 -29.78
C MET A 437 15.03 3.03 -30.91
N ILE A 438 14.63 2.47 -32.06
CA ILE A 438 14.12 3.25 -33.18
C ILE A 438 12.59 3.10 -33.19
N MET A 439 11.86 4.21 -33.13
CA MET A 439 10.41 4.24 -33.27
C MET A 439 9.96 4.68 -34.65
N ASN A 440 8.82 4.15 -35.10
CA ASN A 440 8.20 4.53 -36.36
C ASN A 440 7.46 5.87 -36.23
N GLN A 441 7.96 6.89 -36.94
CA GLN A 441 7.37 8.23 -36.93
C GLN A 441 5.89 8.24 -37.34
N SER A 442 5.50 7.48 -38.36
CA SER A 442 4.10 7.42 -38.81
C SER A 442 3.14 6.91 -37.73
N SER A 443 3.62 6.03 -36.84
CA SER A 443 2.84 5.55 -35.69
C SER A 443 2.71 6.64 -34.62
N ILE A 444 3.77 7.40 -34.36
CA ILE A 444 3.76 8.55 -33.43
C ILE A 444 2.80 9.63 -33.94
N ASP A 445 2.80 9.91 -35.24
CA ASP A 445 1.90 10.86 -35.89
C ASP A 445 0.43 10.47 -35.78
N ARG A 446 0.15 9.15 -35.75
CA ARG A 446 -1.19 8.58 -35.51
C ARG A 446 -1.59 8.51 -34.04
N GLY A 447 -0.66 8.79 -33.12
CA GLY A 447 -0.95 8.89 -31.69
C GLY A 447 -0.36 7.81 -30.80
N LEU A 448 0.59 7.01 -31.29
CA LEU A 448 1.35 6.07 -30.46
C LEU A 448 2.03 6.82 -29.30
N PHE A 449 1.80 6.34 -28.08
CA PHE A 449 2.30 6.87 -26.80
C PHE A 449 2.08 8.36 -26.52
N ARG A 450 1.11 9.01 -27.19
CA ARG A 450 0.73 10.38 -26.83
C ARG A 450 0.13 10.44 -25.43
N SER A 451 0.48 11.47 -24.68
CA SER A 451 0.00 11.67 -23.31
C SER A 451 -0.45 13.10 -23.05
N LEU A 452 -1.38 13.26 -22.11
CA LEU A 452 -1.77 14.52 -21.50
C LEU A 452 -0.98 14.70 -20.21
N PHE A 453 -0.34 15.85 -20.07
CA PHE A 453 0.24 16.30 -18.82
C PHE A 453 -0.62 17.42 -18.25
N TYR A 454 -1.10 17.23 -17.02
CA TYR A 454 -1.79 18.26 -16.27
C TYR A 454 -0.88 18.77 -15.15
N ARG A 455 -0.93 20.08 -14.92
CA ARG A 455 -0.36 20.70 -13.73
C ARG A 455 -1.38 21.64 -13.10
N SER A 456 -1.49 21.61 -11.78
CA SER A 456 -2.30 22.58 -11.03
C SER A 456 -1.42 23.53 -10.23
N TYR A 457 -1.80 24.80 -10.24
CA TYR A 457 -1.23 25.88 -9.44
C TYR A 457 -2.25 26.29 -8.40
N THR A 458 -1.81 26.50 -7.16
CA THR A 458 -2.66 26.88 -6.03
C THR A 458 -2.17 28.19 -5.45
N ASP A 459 -3.09 29.11 -5.17
CA ASP A 459 -2.80 30.34 -4.45
C ASP A 459 -3.97 30.66 -3.49
N GLN A 460 -3.69 31.43 -2.45
CA GLN A 460 -4.68 31.85 -1.47
C GLN A 460 -4.39 33.26 -1.00
N GLU A 461 -5.41 34.07 -0.78
CA GLU A 461 -5.26 35.39 -0.17
C GLU A 461 -4.66 35.24 1.23
N ARG A 462 -3.62 36.01 1.54
CA ARG A 462 -3.05 36.05 2.88
C ARG A 462 -3.44 37.34 3.58
N ARG A 463 -3.75 37.23 4.87
CA ARG A 463 -3.86 38.39 5.74
C ARG A 463 -2.45 38.82 6.14
N VAL A 464 -2.07 40.05 5.77
CA VAL A 464 -0.82 40.69 6.14
C VAL A 464 -1.10 41.68 7.26
N GLY A 465 -0.69 41.35 8.49
CA GLY A 465 -1.01 42.16 9.67
C GLY A 465 -2.44 41.98 10.18
N MET A 466 -2.99 43.00 10.84
CA MET A 466 -4.33 42.93 11.47
C MET A 466 -5.50 43.15 10.50
N SER A 467 -5.29 43.86 9.38
CA SER A 467 -6.41 44.35 8.55
C SER A 467 -6.18 44.28 7.03
N VAL A 468 -4.95 44.09 6.56
CA VAL A 468 -4.66 44.12 5.12
C VAL A 468 -4.78 42.71 4.56
N VAL A 469 -5.67 42.53 3.59
CA VAL A 469 -5.86 41.25 2.89
C VAL A 469 -5.30 41.43 1.48
N GLU A 470 -4.51 40.45 1.02
CA GLU A 470 -4.15 40.35 -0.39
C GLU A 470 -5.41 40.08 -1.21
N GLU A 471 -5.52 40.65 -2.40
CA GLU A 471 -6.69 40.48 -3.26
C GLU A 471 -6.28 39.86 -4.60
N PHE A 472 -7.15 38.98 -5.12
CA PHE A 472 -7.09 38.58 -6.52
C PHE A 472 -7.71 39.67 -7.39
N GLU A 473 -6.89 40.28 -8.23
CA GLU A 473 -7.27 41.32 -9.18
C GLU A 473 -6.19 41.42 -10.27
N LYS A 474 -6.54 42.04 -11.40
CA LYS A 474 -5.58 42.31 -12.47
C LYS A 474 -4.65 43.48 -12.07
N PRO A 475 -3.34 43.24 -11.88
CA PRO A 475 -2.42 44.31 -11.51
C PRO A 475 -2.15 45.23 -12.71
N LEU A 476 -2.22 46.55 -12.49
CA LEU A 476 -1.99 47.55 -13.54
C LEU A 476 -0.62 48.21 -13.36
N ARG A 477 0.06 48.49 -14.48
CA ARG A 477 1.37 49.18 -14.47
C ARG A 477 1.35 50.54 -13.77
N SER A 478 0.18 51.18 -13.69
CA SER A 478 0.00 52.49 -13.06
C SER A 478 -0.04 52.45 -11.53
N ASN A 479 -0.54 51.36 -10.93
CA ASN A 479 -0.83 51.27 -9.49
C ASN A 479 0.00 50.22 -8.74
N THR A 480 0.66 49.31 -9.46
CA THR A 480 1.42 48.20 -8.86
C THR A 480 2.93 48.38 -8.98
N LEU A 481 3.61 48.15 -7.86
CA LEU A 481 5.05 48.16 -7.74
C LEU A 481 5.61 46.75 -8.04
N ARG A 482 6.75 46.69 -8.74
CA ARG A 482 7.53 45.47 -9.03
C ARG A 482 6.73 44.37 -9.73
N LEU A 483 6.05 44.72 -10.83
CA LEU A 483 5.45 43.74 -11.73
C LEU A 483 6.50 42.72 -12.20
N LYS A 484 6.08 41.46 -12.29
CA LYS A 484 6.89 40.39 -12.88
C LYS A 484 7.03 40.60 -14.40
N HIS A 485 8.02 39.93 -14.98
CA HIS A 485 8.36 40.04 -16.40
C HIS A 485 7.32 39.39 -17.36
N GLY A 486 6.30 38.73 -16.82
CA GLY A 486 5.25 38.06 -17.57
C GLY A 486 4.16 38.97 -18.15
N THR A 487 3.34 38.40 -19.02
CA THR A 487 2.19 39.08 -19.62
C THR A 487 0.97 38.95 -18.71
N TYR A 488 0.30 40.08 -18.40
CA TYR A 488 -0.94 40.13 -17.61
C TYR A 488 -2.19 40.33 -18.48
N GLU A 489 -2.03 40.50 -19.78
CA GLU A 489 -3.14 40.77 -20.72
C GLU A 489 -4.17 39.63 -20.74
N LYS A 490 -3.72 38.40 -20.50
CA LYS A 490 -4.52 37.17 -20.50
C LYS A 490 -5.37 36.98 -19.23
N LEU A 491 -5.22 37.85 -18.23
CA LEU A 491 -6.04 37.84 -17.03
C LEU A 491 -7.31 38.65 -17.25
N ASP A 492 -8.41 38.16 -16.71
CA ASP A 492 -9.67 38.88 -16.60
C ASP A 492 -9.61 39.89 -15.43
N GLU A 493 -10.68 40.66 -15.22
CA GLU A 493 -10.72 41.72 -14.19
C GLU A 493 -10.58 41.17 -12.76
N ASP A 494 -11.00 39.93 -12.53
CA ASP A 494 -10.85 39.19 -11.27
C ASP A 494 -9.42 38.72 -11.01
N GLY A 495 -8.48 39.01 -11.92
CA GLY A 495 -7.09 38.59 -11.84
C GLY A 495 -6.89 37.11 -12.16
N LEU A 496 -7.88 36.41 -12.71
CA LEU A 496 -7.78 35.00 -13.08
C LEU A 496 -7.77 34.83 -14.60
N ILE A 497 -7.23 33.71 -15.05
CA ILE A 497 -7.21 33.37 -16.46
C ILE A 497 -8.41 32.50 -16.82
N ALA A 498 -9.12 32.82 -17.90
CA ALA A 498 -10.24 32.01 -18.37
C ALA A 498 -9.79 30.61 -18.87
N PRO A 499 -10.58 29.55 -18.63
CA PRO A 499 -10.37 28.24 -19.28
C PRO A 499 -10.36 28.35 -20.81
N GLY A 500 -9.48 27.60 -21.46
CA GLY A 500 -9.31 27.61 -22.92
C GLY A 500 -8.23 28.57 -23.44
N VAL A 501 -7.74 29.50 -22.61
CA VAL A 501 -6.67 30.42 -23.00
C VAL A 501 -5.33 29.68 -23.10
N ARG A 502 -4.57 29.99 -24.16
CA ARG A 502 -3.22 29.45 -24.37
C ARG A 502 -2.18 30.24 -23.59
N VAL A 503 -1.38 29.55 -22.80
CA VAL A 503 -0.32 30.12 -21.96
C VAL A 503 1.04 29.49 -22.26
N SER A 504 2.09 30.28 -22.17
CA SER A 504 3.46 29.85 -22.46
C SER A 504 4.49 30.66 -21.69
N GLY A 505 5.57 30.01 -21.28
CA GLY A 505 6.71 30.70 -20.69
C GLY A 505 6.37 31.31 -19.32
N GLU A 506 6.57 32.61 -19.19
CA GLU A 506 6.37 33.34 -17.92
C GLU A 506 5.02 34.06 -17.84
N ASP A 507 4.05 33.69 -18.68
CA ASP A 507 2.69 34.22 -18.62
C ASP A 507 2.10 34.13 -17.21
N ILE A 508 1.40 35.18 -16.78
CA ILE A 508 0.78 35.23 -15.47
C ILE A 508 -0.57 34.53 -15.54
N ILE A 509 -0.80 33.60 -14.62
CA ILE A 509 -2.03 32.79 -14.54
C ILE A 509 -2.91 33.18 -13.35
N ILE A 510 -2.34 33.78 -12.31
CA ILE A 510 -3.06 34.28 -11.13
C ILE A 510 -2.48 35.66 -10.81
N GLY A 511 -3.25 36.70 -11.10
CA GLY A 511 -3.03 38.08 -10.70
C GLY A 511 -3.36 38.26 -9.23
N LYS A 512 -2.39 38.76 -8.46
CA LYS A 512 -2.55 38.96 -7.02
C LYS A 512 -1.79 40.20 -6.59
N THR A 513 -2.42 41.01 -5.75
CA THR A 513 -1.80 42.23 -5.24
C THR A 513 -1.81 42.27 -3.72
N THR A 514 -0.74 42.83 -3.16
CA THR A 514 -0.60 43.09 -1.72
C THR A 514 -0.59 44.60 -1.50
N PRO A 515 -1.55 45.16 -0.75
CA PRO A 515 -1.55 46.59 -0.43
C PRO A 515 -0.30 46.99 0.37
N ILE A 516 0.32 48.12 0.01
CA ILE A 516 1.51 48.65 0.71
C ILE A 516 1.05 49.74 1.68
N GLN A 517 1.53 49.71 2.93
CA GLN A 517 1.24 50.79 3.88
C GLN A 517 1.84 52.12 3.40
N PRO A 518 1.15 53.24 3.60
CA PRO A 518 1.63 54.55 3.16
C PRO A 518 2.99 54.94 3.76
N ASP A 519 3.28 54.52 5.00
CA ASP A 519 4.49 54.91 5.75
C ASP A 519 5.74 54.07 5.45
N THR A 520 5.65 53.07 4.57
CA THR A 520 6.81 52.22 4.22
C THR A 520 7.62 52.83 3.08
N GLU A 521 8.77 53.42 3.38
CA GLU A 521 9.71 53.92 2.35
C GLU A 521 10.55 52.78 1.75
N GLU A 522 10.15 52.30 0.57
CA GLU A 522 10.94 51.32 -0.18
C GLU A 522 11.98 52.00 -1.09
N LEU A 523 13.09 52.44 -0.49
CA LEU A 523 14.40 52.68 -1.16
C LEU A 523 14.33 53.49 -2.47
N GLY A 524 13.39 54.44 -2.61
CA GLY A 524 13.30 55.35 -3.76
C GLY A 524 12.69 54.79 -5.05
N GLN A 525 12.19 53.55 -5.07
CA GLN A 525 11.49 52.97 -6.26
C GLN A 525 9.99 53.27 -6.29
N ARG A 526 9.44 53.84 -5.20
CA ARG A 526 8.01 54.05 -5.00
C ARG A 526 7.59 55.43 -5.45
N THR A 527 6.58 55.51 -6.33
CA THR A 527 5.86 56.77 -6.64
C THR A 527 4.62 56.88 -5.75
N LYS A 528 4.04 58.08 -5.57
CA LYS A 528 2.76 58.26 -4.84
C LYS A 528 1.60 57.45 -5.44
N PHE A 529 1.69 57.07 -6.71
CA PHE A 529 0.67 56.29 -7.42
C PHE A 529 0.78 54.78 -7.17
N HIS A 530 1.93 54.29 -6.70
CA HIS A 530 2.13 52.87 -6.39
C HIS A 530 1.59 52.54 -4.99
N THR A 531 0.35 52.05 -4.95
CA THR A 531 -0.36 51.68 -3.72
C THR A 531 -0.31 50.18 -3.43
N LYS A 532 -0.04 49.36 -4.45
CA LYS A 532 -0.06 47.90 -4.34
C LYS A 532 1.27 47.30 -4.80
N ARG A 533 1.63 46.12 -4.29
CA ARG A 533 2.76 45.30 -4.74
C ARG A 533 2.25 44.09 -5.49
N ASP A 534 2.95 43.69 -6.54
CA ASP A 534 2.64 42.46 -7.24
C ASP A 534 3.07 41.21 -6.45
N ALA A 535 2.13 40.30 -6.22
CA ALA A 535 2.30 38.99 -5.60
C ALA A 535 1.80 37.85 -6.51
N SER A 536 1.61 38.13 -7.80
CA SER A 536 1.02 37.23 -8.80
C SER A 536 1.81 35.94 -8.98
N THR A 537 1.15 34.86 -9.39
CA THR A 537 1.80 33.57 -9.67
C THR A 537 2.00 33.38 -11.18
N PRO A 538 3.25 33.34 -11.68
CA PRO A 538 3.55 33.05 -13.08
C PRO A 538 3.51 31.55 -13.38
N LEU A 539 3.33 31.23 -14.66
CA LEU A 539 3.65 29.92 -15.20
C LEU A 539 5.15 29.61 -15.07
N ARG A 540 5.50 28.32 -15.05
CA ARG A 540 6.91 27.91 -15.13
C ARG A 540 7.42 28.15 -16.55
N SER A 541 8.58 28.79 -16.69
CA SER A 541 9.17 29.15 -17.98
C SER A 541 9.35 27.98 -18.95
N THR A 542 9.56 26.76 -18.44
CA THR A 542 9.72 25.54 -19.24
C THR A 542 8.41 24.89 -19.67
N GLU A 543 7.26 25.48 -19.31
CA GLU A 543 5.94 24.90 -19.52
C GLU A 543 5.12 25.76 -20.48
N SER A 544 4.23 25.08 -21.20
CA SER A 544 3.26 25.70 -22.10
C SER A 544 2.06 24.78 -22.22
N GLY A 545 0.89 25.37 -22.46
CA GLY A 545 -0.34 24.60 -22.53
C GLY A 545 -1.57 25.48 -22.65
N ILE A 546 -2.71 24.87 -22.36
CA ILE A 546 -4.02 25.52 -22.37
C ILE A 546 -4.58 25.40 -20.96
N VAL A 547 -5.20 26.46 -20.47
CA VAL A 547 -5.93 26.41 -19.19
C VAL A 547 -7.11 25.46 -19.34
N ASP A 548 -7.16 24.47 -18.46
CA ASP A 548 -8.15 23.40 -18.52
C ASP A 548 -9.35 23.70 -17.63
N GLN A 549 -9.09 24.06 -16.38
CA GLN A 549 -10.13 24.41 -15.42
C GLN A 549 -9.58 25.35 -14.35
N VAL A 550 -10.41 26.31 -13.93
CA VAL A 550 -10.12 27.21 -12.80
C VAL A 550 -11.18 26.99 -11.73
N LEU A 551 -10.72 26.80 -10.50
CA LEU A 551 -11.56 26.64 -9.32
C LEU A 551 -11.29 27.82 -8.38
N LEU A 552 -12.36 28.55 -8.04
CA LEU A 552 -12.38 29.58 -7.02
C LEU A 552 -13.27 29.11 -5.87
N THR A 553 -12.75 29.11 -4.65
CA THR A 553 -13.49 28.73 -3.43
C THR A 553 -13.01 29.59 -2.26
N THR A 554 -13.67 29.48 -1.11
CA THR A 554 -13.21 30.08 0.15
C THR A 554 -12.56 29.02 1.03
N ASN A 555 -11.52 29.40 1.77
CA ASN A 555 -10.92 28.53 2.78
C ASN A 555 -11.70 28.61 4.12
N HIS A 556 -11.26 27.86 5.13
CA HIS A 556 -11.88 27.89 6.47
C HIS A 556 -11.76 29.23 7.23
N ASP A 557 -10.83 30.09 6.82
CA ASP A 557 -10.63 31.44 7.39
C ASP A 557 -11.49 32.49 6.67
N GLY A 558 -12.30 32.07 5.69
CA GLY A 558 -13.14 32.93 4.87
C GLY A 558 -12.39 33.73 3.81
N VAL A 559 -11.11 33.41 3.53
CA VAL A 559 -10.34 34.06 2.47
C VAL A 559 -10.45 33.31 1.14
N LYS A 560 -10.33 34.01 0.00
CA LYS A 560 -10.42 33.35 -1.30
C LYS A 560 -9.22 32.44 -1.54
N PHE A 561 -9.49 31.31 -2.19
CA PHE A 561 -8.55 30.27 -2.56
C PHE A 561 -8.79 29.90 -4.03
N VAL A 562 -7.72 29.90 -4.80
CA VAL A 562 -7.75 29.66 -6.25
C VAL A 562 -6.90 28.46 -6.60
N LYS A 563 -7.39 27.67 -7.55
CA LYS A 563 -6.66 26.58 -8.16
C LYS A 563 -6.84 26.59 -9.68
N VAL A 564 -5.74 26.79 -10.40
CA VAL A 564 -5.72 26.82 -11.87
C VAL A 564 -5.07 25.53 -12.36
N ARG A 565 -5.80 24.71 -13.12
CA ARG A 565 -5.28 23.52 -13.79
C ARG A 565 -5.07 23.82 -15.26
N MET A 566 -3.93 23.37 -15.76
CA MET A 566 -3.51 23.53 -17.14
C MET A 566 -3.12 22.19 -17.71
N ARG A 567 -3.37 22.02 -19.00
CA ARG A 567 -3.11 20.80 -19.75
C ARG A 567 -2.16 21.07 -20.91
N THR A 568 -1.33 20.09 -21.20
CA THR A 568 -0.46 20.10 -22.38
C THR A 568 -0.36 18.70 -22.94
N THR A 569 -0.34 18.59 -24.26
CA THR A 569 -0.14 17.31 -24.94
C THR A 569 1.35 17.08 -25.11
N LYS A 570 1.83 15.92 -24.67
CA LYS A 570 3.18 15.44 -24.88
C LYS A 570 3.14 14.35 -25.94
N VAL A 571 3.82 14.62 -27.06
CA VAL A 571 4.06 13.66 -28.13
C VAL A 571 5.45 13.07 -27.91
N PRO A 572 5.66 11.76 -28.10
CA PRO A 572 6.98 11.15 -27.99
C PRO A 572 8.05 11.88 -28.81
N GLN A 573 9.20 12.13 -28.18
CA GLN A 573 10.38 12.74 -28.79
C GLN A 573 11.63 11.89 -28.53
N ILE A 574 12.69 12.15 -29.31
CA ILE A 574 13.99 11.49 -29.11
C ILE A 574 14.51 11.81 -27.70
N GLY A 575 14.87 10.77 -26.96
CA GLY A 575 15.31 10.87 -25.56
C GLY A 575 14.23 10.58 -24.52
N ASP A 576 12.98 10.42 -24.94
CA ASP A 576 11.91 9.90 -24.08
C ASP A 576 12.17 8.42 -23.74
N LYS A 577 11.83 8.03 -22.51
CA LYS A 577 12.13 6.68 -22.00
C LYS A 577 10.94 5.76 -22.19
N PHE A 578 11.20 4.58 -22.76
CA PHE A 578 10.23 3.49 -22.83
C PHE A 578 10.81 2.23 -22.19
N ALA A 579 9.94 1.38 -21.68
CA ALA A 579 10.35 0.10 -21.12
C ALA A 579 9.33 -1.00 -21.46
N SER A 580 9.84 -2.21 -21.64
CA SER A 580 8.99 -3.41 -21.69
C SER A 580 8.50 -3.76 -20.28
N ARG A 581 7.81 -4.90 -20.13
CA ARG A 581 7.42 -5.46 -18.83
C ARG A 581 8.45 -6.45 -18.27
N HIS A 582 9.69 -6.43 -18.77
CA HIS A 582 10.75 -7.34 -18.34
C HIS A 582 12.02 -6.58 -17.90
N GLY A 583 11.89 -5.32 -17.48
CA GLY A 583 13.03 -4.52 -17.00
C GLY A 583 14.02 -4.14 -18.09
N GLN A 584 13.56 -4.08 -19.35
CA GLN A 584 14.32 -3.54 -20.47
C GLN A 584 13.90 -2.10 -20.69
N LYS A 585 14.80 -1.17 -20.37
CA LYS A 585 14.60 0.26 -20.53
C LYS A 585 15.42 0.74 -21.71
N GLY A 586 14.82 1.58 -22.54
CA GLY A 586 15.52 2.26 -23.62
C GLY A 586 15.07 3.70 -23.79
N THR A 587 15.73 4.39 -24.70
CA THR A 587 15.44 5.76 -25.14
C THR A 587 15.32 5.85 -26.64
#